data_AF-A0A976GU59-F1
#
_entry.id   AF-A0A976GU59-F1
#
_cell.length_a   1.000
_cell.length_b   1.000
_cell.length_c   1.000
_cell.angle_alpha   90.00
_cell.angle_beta   90.00
_cell.angle_gamma   90.00
#
_symmetry.space_group_name_H-M   'P 1'
#
loop_
_entity.id
_entity.type
_entity.pdbx_description
1 polymer ?
#
loop_
_entity_poly.entity_id
_entity_poly.type
_entity_poly.pdbx_seq_one_letter_code
_entity_poly.pdbx_strand_id
1 'polypeptide(L)'
;MTLPIFAHISVWWKMIRPLNLLIIALTQISIRIFCVVAIDAPLVDWYNDIVFWKILGATLCVSAAGYIINDYYDIKIDLINKPKDVVIGKNIHRRGAILGHFFVNFIGLLLGFWANIWVGIICFFCEFFLWAYSSILKPLPLIGNVLVGFLTASSIWLLIIPYYFVNSKTYNIFIFGIFAFFITIVREIIKDMEDIKGDQAHSCKTLP
;
A
#
# COMPACT_ATOMS: atom_id res chain seq x y z
N MET A 1 11.85 14.21 -27.42
CA MET A 1 13.14 13.94 -26.77
C MET A 1 12.91 12.79 -25.79
N THR A 2 13.34 11.58 -26.14
CA THR A 2 13.22 10.41 -25.27
C THR A 2 14.11 10.62 -24.05
N LEU A 3 13.55 10.58 -22.85
CA LEU A 3 14.33 10.69 -21.61
C LEU A 3 15.34 9.53 -21.55
N PRO A 4 16.56 9.76 -21.03
CA PRO A 4 17.52 8.69 -20.82
C PRO A 4 16.92 7.61 -19.91
N ILE A 5 17.30 6.34 -20.10
CA ILE A 5 16.75 5.18 -19.37
C ILE A 5 16.82 5.39 -17.84
N PHE A 6 17.88 6.01 -17.33
CA PHE A 6 18.03 6.36 -15.92
C PHE A 6 16.97 7.34 -15.41
N ALA A 7 16.51 8.28 -16.24
CA ALA A 7 15.44 9.20 -15.90
C ALA A 7 14.07 8.54 -15.91
N HIS A 8 13.89 7.41 -16.61
CA HIS A 8 12.66 6.63 -16.50
C HIS A 8 12.61 5.83 -15.19
N ILE A 9 13.73 5.27 -14.75
CA ILE A 9 13.81 4.50 -13.49
C ILE A 9 13.55 5.40 -12.28
N SER A 10 14.15 6.60 -12.23
CA SER A 10 13.94 7.52 -11.12
C SER A 10 12.48 7.98 -10.98
N VAL A 11 11.76 8.08 -12.09
CA VAL A 11 10.34 8.43 -12.09
C VAL A 11 9.48 7.30 -11.51
N TRP A 12 9.70 6.06 -11.96
CA TRP A 12 9.01 4.90 -11.37
C TRP A 12 9.32 4.75 -9.89
N TRP A 13 10.58 4.98 -9.49
CA TRP A 13 10.99 4.98 -8.09
C TRP A 13 10.22 6.01 -7.27
N LYS A 14 10.01 7.22 -7.79
CA LYS A 14 9.20 8.24 -7.11
C LYS A 14 7.73 7.79 -6.96
N MET A 15 7.14 7.22 -8.01
CA MET A 15 5.72 6.83 -8.04
C MET A 15 5.38 5.74 -7.02
N ILE A 16 6.26 4.77 -6.80
CA ILE A 16 6.00 3.68 -5.85
C ILE A 16 6.18 4.09 -4.38
N ARG A 17 6.59 5.34 -4.10
CA ARG A 17 6.73 5.91 -2.75
C ARG A 17 7.60 5.02 -1.83
N PRO A 18 8.92 4.93 -2.10
CA PRO A 18 9.81 3.93 -1.53
C PRO A 18 9.96 4.05 -0.02
N LEU A 19 9.86 5.27 0.52
CA LEU A 19 9.88 5.49 1.98
C LEU A 19 8.66 4.84 2.64
N ASN A 20 7.47 4.93 2.04
CA ASN A 20 6.27 4.29 2.57
C ASN A 20 6.40 2.76 2.49
N LEU A 21 6.90 2.24 1.36
CA LEU A 21 7.16 0.80 1.21
C LEU A 21 8.19 0.29 2.23
N LEU A 22 9.23 1.08 2.51
CA LEU A 22 10.22 0.77 3.54
C LEU A 22 9.57 0.73 4.93
N ILE A 23 8.69 1.67 5.26
CA ILE A 23 7.96 1.67 6.54
C ILE A 23 7.10 0.40 6.66
N ILE A 24 6.38 0.00 5.62
CA ILE A 24 5.60 -1.24 5.59
C ILE A 24 6.52 -2.45 5.84
N ALA A 25 7.65 -2.52 5.13
CA ALA A 25 8.60 -3.62 5.28
C ALA A 25 9.17 -3.71 6.70
N LEU A 26 9.64 -2.58 7.24
CA LEU A 26 10.17 -2.51 8.60
C LEU A 26 9.10 -2.87 9.64
N THR A 27 7.84 -2.48 9.42
CA THR A 27 6.73 -2.82 10.30
C THR A 27 6.47 -4.32 10.30
N GLN A 28 6.34 -4.95 9.13
CA GLN A 28 6.11 -6.40 9.05
C GLN A 28 7.29 -7.22 9.57
N ILE A 29 8.53 -6.80 9.31
CA ILE A 29 9.74 -7.43 9.87
C ILE A 29 9.74 -7.30 11.40
N SER A 30 9.43 -6.11 11.93
CA SER A 30 9.35 -5.89 13.38
C SER A 30 8.29 -6.79 14.02
N ILE A 31 7.11 -6.91 13.39
CA ILE A 31 6.05 -7.81 13.87
C ILE A 31 6.50 -9.26 13.80
N ARG A 32 7.18 -9.69 12.73
CA ARG A 32 7.74 -11.05 12.63
C ARG A 32 8.71 -11.35 13.76
N ILE A 33 9.66 -10.46 14.02
CA ILE A 33 10.69 -10.64 15.04
C ILE A 33 10.06 -10.61 16.44
N PHE A 34 9.32 -9.55 16.79
CA PHE A 34 8.88 -9.30 18.16
C PHE A 34 7.57 -10.00 18.54
N CYS A 35 6.65 -10.19 17.60
CA CYS A 35 5.34 -10.79 17.88
C CYS A 35 5.25 -12.27 17.51
N VAL A 36 6.15 -12.80 16.68
CA VAL A 36 6.10 -14.20 16.23
C VAL A 36 7.32 -15.01 16.66
N VAL A 37 8.55 -14.50 16.50
CA VAL A 37 9.78 -15.27 16.83
C VAL A 37 10.19 -15.15 18.29
N ALA A 38 10.29 -13.92 18.81
CA ALA A 38 10.84 -13.64 20.14
C ALA A 38 10.08 -14.32 21.30
N ILE A 39 8.93 -14.94 21.03
CA ILE A 39 8.06 -15.54 22.03
C ILE A 39 8.26 -17.07 22.12
N ASP A 40 8.57 -17.77 21.03
CA ASP A 40 8.50 -19.24 20.98
C ASP A 40 9.72 -19.94 20.36
N ALA A 41 10.65 -19.21 19.73
CA ALA A 41 11.85 -19.79 19.14
C ALA A 41 13.10 -18.94 19.47
N PRO A 42 14.31 -19.55 19.52
CA PRO A 42 15.54 -18.78 19.48
C PRO A 42 15.50 -17.79 18.31
N LEU A 43 16.08 -16.59 18.46
CA LEU A 43 16.21 -15.58 17.38
C LEU A 43 16.97 -16.09 16.13
N VAL A 44 17.42 -17.33 16.16
CA VAL A 44 18.11 -18.04 15.09
C VAL A 44 17.02 -18.62 14.18
N ASP A 45 16.96 -18.16 12.93
CA ASP A 45 16.11 -18.64 11.81
C ASP A 45 14.83 -17.86 11.45
N TRP A 46 14.57 -16.68 12.04
CA TRP A 46 13.45 -15.83 11.59
C TRP A 46 13.48 -15.48 10.10
N TYR A 47 14.70 -15.37 9.54
CA TYR A 47 14.96 -15.01 8.15
C TYR A 47 14.79 -16.18 7.17
N ASN A 48 14.75 -17.44 7.65
CA ASN A 48 14.55 -18.62 6.80
C ASN A 48 13.08 -18.89 6.46
N ASP A 49 12.17 -18.05 6.96
CA ASP A 49 10.74 -18.16 6.70
C ASP A 49 10.38 -17.66 5.29
N ILE A 50 10.42 -18.57 4.33
CA ILE A 50 10.08 -18.26 2.93
C ILE A 50 8.63 -17.79 2.78
N VAL A 51 7.72 -18.22 3.66
CA VAL A 51 6.30 -17.81 3.60
C VAL A 51 6.18 -16.34 3.99
N PHE A 52 6.89 -15.92 5.06
CA PHE A 52 6.97 -14.51 5.45
C PHE A 52 7.45 -13.63 4.31
N TRP A 53 8.57 -13.99 3.65
CA TRP A 53 9.13 -13.18 2.57
C TRP A 53 8.21 -13.06 1.36
N LYS A 54 7.43 -14.12 1.05
CA LYS A 54 6.39 -14.06 0.01
C LYS A 54 5.26 -13.11 0.38
N ILE A 55 4.79 -13.13 1.64
CA ILE A 55 3.74 -12.21 2.12
C ILE A 55 4.25 -10.77 2.10
N LEU A 56 5.48 -10.52 2.55
CA LEU A 56 6.11 -9.21 2.50
C LEU A 56 6.22 -8.72 1.05
N GLY A 57 6.76 -9.55 0.15
CA GLY A 57 6.85 -9.22 -1.27
C GLY A 57 5.48 -8.92 -1.90
N ALA A 58 4.46 -9.72 -1.59
CA ALA A 58 3.09 -9.48 -2.03
C ALA A 58 2.55 -8.13 -1.54
N THR A 59 2.74 -7.85 -0.24
CA THR A 59 2.30 -6.60 0.39
C THR A 59 2.95 -5.37 -0.25
N LEU A 60 4.28 -5.43 -0.50
CA LEU A 60 5.01 -4.33 -1.12
C LEU A 60 4.58 -4.11 -2.58
N CYS A 61 4.34 -5.19 -3.33
CA CYS A 61 3.87 -5.09 -4.71
C CYS A 61 2.45 -4.51 -4.78
N VAL A 62 1.50 -5.02 -3.98
CA VAL A 62 0.13 -4.49 -3.95
C VAL A 62 0.12 -3.01 -3.51
N SER A 63 0.92 -2.64 -2.52
CA SER A 63 1.05 -1.24 -2.08
C SER A 63 1.65 -0.34 -3.17
N ALA A 64 2.69 -0.80 -3.86
CA ALA A 64 3.30 -0.07 -4.97
C ALA A 64 2.33 0.10 -6.14
N ALA A 65 1.57 -0.94 -6.48
CA ALA A 65 0.52 -0.89 -7.49
C ALA A 65 -0.60 0.10 -7.09
N GLY A 66 -0.98 0.11 -5.81
CA GLY A 66 -1.89 1.08 -5.22
C GLY A 66 -1.43 2.53 -5.38
N TYR A 67 -0.14 2.80 -5.19
CA TYR A 67 0.41 4.14 -5.43
C TYR A 67 0.42 4.54 -6.91
N ILE A 68 0.72 3.60 -7.82
CA ILE A 68 0.69 3.87 -9.27
C ILE A 68 -0.74 4.20 -9.74
N ILE A 69 -1.74 3.42 -9.32
CA ILE A 69 -3.14 3.67 -9.73
C ILE A 69 -3.68 4.95 -9.12
N ASN A 70 -3.27 5.26 -7.89
CA ASN A 70 -3.62 6.52 -7.24
C ASN A 70 -3.08 7.73 -8.04
N ASP A 71 -1.78 7.74 -8.37
CA ASP A 71 -1.18 8.79 -9.20
C ASP A 71 -1.84 8.89 -10.59
N TYR A 72 -2.34 7.78 -11.14
CA TYR A 72 -3.02 7.75 -12.44
C TYR A 72 -4.37 8.49 -12.41
N TYR A 73 -5.15 8.35 -11.35
CA TYR A 73 -6.44 9.05 -11.20
C TYR A 73 -6.25 10.49 -10.72
N ASP A 74 -5.21 10.75 -9.92
CA ASP A 74 -4.96 12.04 -9.28
C ASP A 74 -4.32 13.10 -10.19
N ILE A 75 -3.94 12.76 -11.43
CA ILE A 75 -3.23 13.66 -12.37
C ILE A 75 -3.80 15.08 -12.38
N LYS A 76 -5.14 15.24 -12.45
CA LYS A 76 -5.76 16.57 -12.54
C LYS A 76 -5.68 17.34 -11.21
N ILE A 77 -5.89 16.65 -10.10
CA ILE A 77 -5.86 17.22 -8.74
C ILE A 77 -4.42 17.63 -8.40
N ASP A 78 -3.47 16.74 -8.65
CA ASP A 78 -2.05 16.97 -8.36
C ASP A 78 -1.44 18.05 -9.26
N LEU A 79 -1.96 18.27 -10.46
CA LEU A 79 -1.53 19.41 -11.29
C LEU A 79 -1.86 20.76 -10.65
N ILE A 80 -2.87 20.83 -9.77
CA ILE A 80 -3.25 22.03 -9.02
C ILE A 80 -2.47 22.10 -7.71
N ASN A 81 -2.51 21.03 -6.90
CA ASN A 81 -1.91 21.04 -5.56
C ASN A 81 -0.39 20.92 -5.58
N LYS A 82 0.14 20.01 -6.41
CA LYS A 82 1.54 19.55 -6.39
C LYS A 82 2.10 19.40 -7.82
N PRO A 83 2.11 20.47 -8.66
CA PRO A 83 2.42 20.38 -10.09
C PRO A 83 3.82 19.84 -10.40
N LYS A 84 4.78 20.00 -9.47
CA LYS A 84 6.15 19.49 -9.59
C LYS A 84 6.24 17.98 -9.35
N ASP A 85 5.25 17.38 -8.70
CA ASP A 85 5.23 15.96 -8.37
C ASP A 85 4.53 15.10 -9.41
N VAL A 86 3.69 15.70 -10.26
CA VAL A 86 3.03 15.02 -11.37
C VAL A 86 4.04 14.53 -12.40
N VAL A 87 4.11 13.22 -12.56
CA VAL A 87 5.01 12.53 -13.51
C VAL A 87 4.27 11.86 -14.65
N ILE A 88 3.02 11.43 -14.44
CA ILE A 88 2.19 10.84 -15.50
C ILE A 88 1.67 11.96 -16.41
N GLY A 89 1.82 11.77 -17.73
CA GLY A 89 1.53 12.79 -18.75
C GLY A 89 2.70 13.73 -19.04
N LYS A 90 3.73 13.77 -18.18
CA LYS A 90 4.98 14.52 -18.42
C LYS A 90 6.15 13.61 -18.79
N ASN A 91 6.48 12.65 -17.92
CA ASN A 91 7.63 11.76 -18.05
C ASN A 91 7.21 10.33 -18.43
N ILE A 92 6.02 9.90 -18.00
CA ILE A 92 5.45 8.59 -18.28
C ILE A 92 4.10 8.73 -18.96
N HIS A 93 3.87 7.96 -20.03
CA HIS A 93 2.58 7.91 -20.70
C HIS A 93 1.52 7.23 -19.82
N ARG A 94 0.27 7.68 -19.91
CA ARG A 94 -0.87 7.08 -19.16
C ARG A 94 -0.99 5.57 -19.39
N ARG A 95 -0.78 5.11 -20.64
CA ARG A 95 -0.75 3.67 -20.98
C ARG A 95 0.40 2.91 -20.30
N GLY A 96 1.57 3.55 -20.16
CA GLY A 96 2.71 2.97 -19.45
C GLY A 96 2.42 2.82 -17.96
N ALA A 97 1.84 3.85 -17.34
CA ALA A 97 1.47 3.82 -15.92
C ALA A 97 0.49 2.67 -15.61
N ILE A 98 -0.58 2.52 -16.40
CA ILE A 98 -1.57 1.46 -16.16
C ILE A 98 -1.00 0.06 -16.41
N LEU A 99 -0.13 -0.11 -17.42
CA LEU A 99 0.59 -1.37 -17.64
C LEU A 99 1.51 -1.71 -16.48
N GLY A 100 2.24 -0.71 -15.95
CA GLY A 100 3.10 -0.89 -14.78
C GLY A 100 2.30 -1.28 -13.53
N HIS A 101 1.15 -0.66 -13.31
CA HIS A 101 0.22 -1.04 -12.24
C HIS A 101 -0.19 -2.52 -12.35
N PHE A 102 -0.71 -2.94 -13.51
CA PHE A 102 -1.11 -4.35 -13.71
C PHE A 102 0.04 -5.33 -13.57
N PHE A 103 1.24 -4.98 -14.06
CA PHE A 103 2.42 -5.83 -13.95
C PHE A 103 2.86 -6.02 -12.50
N VAL A 104 2.98 -4.94 -11.73
CA VAL A 104 3.39 -5.00 -10.32
C VAL A 104 2.32 -5.71 -9.48
N ASN A 105 1.05 -5.42 -9.74
CA ASN A 105 -0.06 -6.08 -9.06
C ASN A 105 -0.10 -7.60 -9.36
N PHE A 106 0.10 -8.00 -10.61
CA PHE A 106 0.17 -9.42 -10.98
C PHE A 106 1.26 -10.18 -10.19
N ILE A 107 2.44 -9.58 -10.04
CA ILE A 107 3.53 -10.14 -9.21
C ILE A 107 3.07 -10.25 -7.74
N GLY A 108 2.42 -9.20 -7.21
CA GLY A 108 1.91 -9.19 -5.85
C GLY A 108 0.90 -10.32 -5.58
N LEU A 109 -0.06 -10.51 -6.49
CA LEU A 109 -1.03 -11.59 -6.40
C LEU A 109 -0.38 -12.96 -6.51
N LEU A 110 0.55 -13.14 -7.46
CA LEU A 110 1.28 -14.40 -7.64
C LEU A 110 2.04 -14.78 -6.36
N LEU A 111 2.74 -13.83 -5.73
CA LEU A 111 3.42 -14.03 -4.46
C LEU A 111 2.43 -14.35 -3.33
N GLY A 112 1.29 -13.66 -3.27
CA GLY A 112 0.25 -13.88 -2.27
C GLY A 112 -0.33 -15.29 -2.34
N PHE A 113 -0.76 -15.72 -3.53
CA PHE A 113 -1.27 -17.08 -3.75
C PHE A 113 -0.19 -18.15 -3.53
N TRP A 114 1.06 -17.86 -3.85
CA TRP A 114 2.18 -18.77 -3.60
C TRP A 114 2.59 -18.85 -2.12
N ALA A 115 2.24 -17.86 -1.31
CA ALA A 115 2.40 -17.92 0.14
C ALA A 115 1.29 -18.77 0.77
N ASN A 116 0.03 -18.44 0.46
CA ASN A 116 -1.16 -19.11 0.98
C ASN A 116 -2.39 -18.69 0.16
N ILE A 117 -3.34 -19.60 -0.07
CA ILE A 117 -4.58 -19.29 -0.81
C ILE A 117 -5.36 -18.10 -0.20
N TRP A 118 -5.45 -18.02 1.13
CA TRP A 118 -6.17 -16.95 1.83
C TRP A 118 -5.43 -15.61 1.75
N VAL A 119 -4.10 -15.62 1.77
CA VAL A 119 -3.29 -14.41 1.54
C VAL A 119 -3.56 -13.88 0.13
N GLY A 120 -3.53 -14.75 -0.89
CA GLY A 120 -3.83 -14.36 -2.27
C GLY A 120 -5.23 -13.77 -2.44
N ILE A 121 -6.25 -14.39 -1.84
CA ILE A 121 -7.63 -13.89 -1.85
C ILE A 121 -7.72 -12.49 -1.21
N ILE A 122 -7.10 -12.29 -0.04
CA ILE A 122 -7.11 -10.98 0.62
C ILE A 122 -6.37 -9.94 -0.22
N CYS A 123 -5.20 -10.27 -0.77
CA CYS A 123 -4.46 -9.37 -1.66
C CYS A 123 -5.31 -8.97 -2.89
N PHE A 124 -6.07 -9.90 -3.46
CA PHE A 124 -7.00 -9.62 -4.56
C PHE A 124 -8.09 -8.61 -4.17
N PHE A 125 -8.70 -8.76 -3.00
CA PHE A 125 -9.67 -7.77 -2.52
C PHE A 125 -9.03 -6.44 -2.15
N CYS A 126 -7.83 -6.44 -1.55
CA CYS A 126 -7.10 -5.20 -1.25
C CYS A 126 -6.83 -4.40 -2.54
N GLU A 127 -6.43 -5.08 -3.61
CA GLU A 127 -6.27 -4.46 -4.92
C GLU A 127 -7.59 -3.88 -5.45
N PHE A 128 -8.66 -4.67 -5.42
CA PHE A 128 -9.98 -4.20 -5.85
C PHE A 128 -10.40 -2.93 -5.09
N PHE A 129 -10.16 -2.90 -3.78
CA PHE A 129 -10.45 -1.75 -2.93
C PHE A 129 -9.51 -0.57 -3.17
N LEU A 130 -8.22 -0.79 -3.46
CA LEU A 130 -7.30 0.28 -3.88
C LEU A 130 -7.76 0.93 -5.18
N TRP A 131 -8.18 0.12 -6.16
CA TRP A 131 -8.76 0.63 -7.40
C TRP A 131 -10.07 1.38 -7.15
N ALA A 132 -10.98 0.82 -6.34
CA ALA A 132 -12.26 1.45 -6.00
C ALA A 132 -12.05 2.77 -5.23
N TYR A 133 -11.06 2.81 -4.34
CA TYR A 133 -10.62 4.02 -3.66
C TYR A 133 -10.23 5.10 -4.66
N SER A 134 -9.26 4.83 -5.54
CA SER A 134 -8.72 5.83 -6.46
C SER A 134 -9.71 6.26 -7.54
N SER A 135 -10.65 5.41 -7.92
CA SER A 135 -11.60 5.70 -9.00
C SER A 135 -12.93 6.32 -8.53
N ILE A 136 -13.46 5.89 -7.39
CA ILE A 136 -14.85 6.16 -6.99
C ILE A 136 -14.94 6.79 -5.60
N LEU A 137 -14.19 6.29 -4.63
CA LEU A 137 -14.44 6.61 -3.21
C LEU A 137 -13.65 7.80 -2.68
N LYS A 138 -12.55 8.18 -3.34
CA LYS A 138 -11.72 9.32 -2.93
C LYS A 138 -12.49 10.66 -2.78
N PRO A 139 -13.48 11.00 -3.63
CA PRO A 139 -14.26 12.22 -3.47
C PRO A 139 -15.23 12.22 -2.27
N LEU A 140 -15.42 11.07 -1.61
CA LEU A 140 -16.34 10.92 -0.48
C LEU A 140 -15.62 11.21 0.83
N PRO A 141 -16.20 12.06 1.70
CA PRO A 141 -15.59 12.40 2.98
C PRO A 141 -15.54 11.15 3.86
N LEU A 142 -14.42 10.97 4.56
CA LEU A 142 -14.18 9.92 5.57
C LEU A 142 -14.13 8.47 5.06
N ILE A 143 -14.98 8.08 4.11
CA ILE A 143 -15.08 6.71 3.58
C ILE A 143 -13.76 6.28 2.94
N GLY A 144 -13.15 7.16 2.14
CA GLY A 144 -11.84 6.91 1.56
C GLY A 144 -10.76 6.67 2.62
N ASN A 145 -10.73 7.52 3.66
CA ASN A 145 -9.70 7.49 4.70
C ASN A 145 -9.83 6.23 5.57
N VAL A 146 -11.05 5.84 5.89
CA VAL A 146 -11.35 4.58 6.58
C VAL A 146 -10.91 3.38 5.74
N LEU A 147 -11.15 3.40 4.43
CA LEU A 147 -10.71 2.32 3.54
C LEU A 147 -9.19 2.22 3.47
N VAL A 148 -8.46 3.34 3.33
CA VAL A 148 -6.98 3.35 3.35
C VAL A 148 -6.43 2.86 4.69
N GLY A 149 -7.05 3.25 5.80
CA GLY A 149 -6.74 2.73 7.12
C GLY A 149 -6.93 1.22 7.20
N PHE A 150 -8.05 0.72 6.68
CA PHE A 150 -8.34 -0.72 6.66
C PHE A 150 -7.34 -1.49 5.81
N LEU A 151 -6.98 -0.97 4.63
CA LEU A 151 -5.98 -1.56 3.75
C LEU A 151 -4.60 -1.59 4.42
N THR A 152 -4.23 -0.53 5.15
CA THR A 152 -2.97 -0.50 5.90
C THR A 152 -2.97 -1.51 7.04
N ALA A 153 -4.05 -1.63 7.79
CA ALA A 153 -4.20 -2.67 8.82
C ALA A 153 -4.16 -4.09 8.24
N SER A 154 -4.78 -4.30 7.07
CA SER A 154 -4.79 -5.58 6.39
C SER A 154 -3.36 -6.08 6.08
N SER A 155 -2.45 -5.16 5.74
CA SER A 155 -1.03 -5.50 5.51
C SER A 155 -0.40 -6.17 6.73
N ILE A 156 -0.78 -5.76 7.95
CA ILE A 156 -0.31 -6.37 9.19
C ILE A 156 -1.05 -7.68 9.45
N TRP A 157 -2.37 -7.69 9.29
CA TRP A 157 -3.19 -8.86 9.58
C TRP A 157 -2.93 -10.04 8.63
N LEU A 158 -2.38 -9.83 7.44
CA LEU A 158 -1.92 -10.91 6.56
C LEU A 158 -0.93 -11.86 7.27
N LEU A 159 -0.13 -11.34 8.20
CA LEU A 159 0.80 -12.15 8.99
C LEU A 159 0.08 -13.11 9.94
N ILE A 160 -1.18 -12.86 10.29
CA ILE A 160 -1.93 -13.76 11.18
C ILE A 160 -2.17 -15.12 10.50
N ILE A 161 -2.42 -15.15 9.19
CA ILE A 161 -2.82 -16.36 8.45
C ILE A 161 -1.83 -17.53 8.64
N PRO A 162 -0.53 -17.39 8.32
CA PRO A 162 0.42 -18.49 8.48
C PRO A 162 0.73 -18.85 9.94
N TYR A 163 0.52 -17.92 10.89
CA TYR A 163 0.93 -18.11 12.29
C TYR A 163 -0.23 -18.32 13.26
N TYR A 164 -1.47 -18.34 12.77
CA TYR A 164 -2.69 -18.40 13.60
C TYR A 164 -2.70 -19.60 14.54
N PHE A 165 -2.37 -20.78 14.02
CA PHE A 165 -2.39 -22.04 14.77
C PHE A 165 -1.11 -22.31 15.57
N VAL A 166 -0.05 -21.53 15.35
CA VAL A 166 1.27 -21.76 15.94
C VAL A 166 1.43 -21.01 17.26
N ASN A 167 0.75 -19.86 17.43
CA ASN A 167 1.02 -18.96 18.54
C ASN A 167 -0.25 -18.50 19.26
N SER A 168 -0.30 -18.70 20.58
CA SER A 168 -1.36 -18.20 21.47
C SER A 168 -1.42 -16.67 21.56
N LYS A 169 -0.42 -15.96 21.01
CA LYS A 169 -0.30 -14.48 21.05
C LYS A 169 -0.57 -13.77 19.73
N THR A 170 -1.25 -14.41 18.77
CA THR A 170 -1.74 -13.80 17.52
C THR A 170 -2.62 -12.56 17.75
N TYR A 171 -3.21 -12.42 18.95
CA TYR A 171 -3.92 -11.21 19.38
C TYR A 171 -3.05 -9.94 19.35
N ASN A 172 -1.73 -10.03 19.58
CA ASN A 172 -0.83 -8.87 19.53
C ASN A 172 -0.77 -8.28 18.12
N ILE A 173 -0.67 -9.13 17.10
CA ILE A 173 -0.66 -8.72 15.69
C ILE A 173 -1.97 -8.03 15.34
N PHE A 174 -3.09 -8.55 15.86
CA PHE A 174 -4.40 -7.95 15.66
C PHE A 174 -4.48 -6.53 16.24
N ILE A 175 -4.02 -6.35 17.49
CA ILE A 175 -3.95 -5.04 18.17
C ILE A 175 -3.07 -4.06 17.39
N PHE A 176 -1.90 -4.48 16.91
CA PHE A 176 -1.03 -3.63 16.08
C PHE A 176 -1.71 -3.20 14.77
N GLY A 177 -2.49 -4.08 14.14
CA GLY A 177 -3.28 -3.69 12.97
C GLY A 177 -4.37 -2.67 13.29
N ILE A 178 -5.05 -2.78 14.44
CA ILE A 178 -6.01 -1.75 14.90
C ILE A 178 -5.31 -0.41 15.14
N PHE A 179 -4.13 -0.43 15.75
CA PHE A 179 -3.36 0.78 15.97
C PHE A 179 -2.95 1.44 14.64
N ALA A 180 -2.46 0.64 13.68
CA ALA A 180 -2.11 1.13 12.35
C ALA A 180 -3.33 1.68 11.59
N PHE A 181 -4.51 1.08 11.75
CA PHE A 181 -5.77 1.57 11.19
C PHE A 181 -6.05 3.02 11.62
N PHE A 182 -6.06 3.29 12.94
CA PHE A 182 -6.40 4.61 13.45
C PHE A 182 -5.35 5.66 13.12
N ILE A 183 -4.05 5.34 13.23
CA ILE A 183 -2.97 6.26 12.84
C ILE A 183 -3.09 6.64 11.36
N THR A 184 -3.43 5.67 10.51
CA THR A 184 -3.56 5.91 9.07
C THR A 184 -4.74 6.82 8.77
N ILE A 185 -5.88 6.64 9.45
CA ILE A 185 -7.03 7.54 9.29
C ILE A 185 -6.65 8.97 9.66
N VAL A 186 -5.98 9.17 10.81
CA VAL A 186 -5.52 10.50 11.25
C VAL A 186 -4.59 11.12 10.21
N ARG A 187 -3.64 10.34 9.68
CA ARG A 187 -2.72 10.80 8.64
C ARG A 187 -3.45 11.22 7.36
N GLU A 188 -4.42 10.44 6.90
CA GLU A 188 -5.18 10.77 5.68
C GLU A 188 -6.06 12.01 5.89
N ILE A 189 -6.65 12.21 7.08
CA ILE A 189 -7.38 13.45 7.40
C ILE A 189 -6.44 14.67 7.32
N ILE A 190 -5.25 14.60 7.93
CA ILE A 190 -4.27 15.70 7.87
C ILE A 190 -3.88 16.00 6.41
N LYS A 191 -3.72 14.97 5.59
CA LYS A 191 -3.38 15.12 4.18
C LYS A 191 -4.52 15.76 3.37
N ASP A 192 -5.77 15.38 3.63
CA ASP A 192 -6.94 16.01 2.99
C ASP A 192 -7.00 17.51 3.32
N MET A 193 -6.64 17.90 4.55
CA MET A 193 -6.53 19.32 4.95
C MET A 193 -5.44 20.07 4.18
N GLU A 194 -4.36 19.40 3.76
CA GLU A 194 -3.32 20.01 2.92
C GLU A 194 -3.77 20.18 1.45
N ASP A 195 -4.65 19.29 0.97
CA ASP A 195 -5.05 19.17 -0.45
C ASP A 195 -6.36 19.93 -0.82
N ILE A 196 -6.90 20.74 0.11
CA ILE A 196 -8.16 21.49 -0.01
C ILE A 196 -8.33 22.24 -1.35
N LYS A 197 -7.29 22.90 -1.86
CA LYS A 197 -7.40 23.76 -3.07
C LYS A 197 -7.72 22.97 -4.34
N GLY A 198 -7.07 21.84 -4.53
CA GLY A 198 -7.27 20.94 -5.67
C GLY A 198 -8.58 20.16 -5.57
N ASP A 199 -8.98 19.81 -4.34
CA ASP A 199 -10.23 19.10 -4.07
C ASP A 199 -11.47 19.98 -4.34
N GLN A 200 -11.41 21.26 -3.95
CA GLN A 200 -12.47 22.25 -4.22
C GLN A 200 -12.64 22.53 -5.72
N ALA A 201 -11.56 22.56 -6.49
CA ALA A 201 -11.62 22.77 -7.94
C ALA A 201 -12.30 21.61 -8.70
N HIS A 202 -12.36 20.42 -8.10
CA HIS A 202 -12.95 19.22 -8.69
C HIS A 202 -14.26 18.75 -8.02
N SER A 203 -14.90 19.59 -7.20
CA SER A 203 -16.16 19.27 -6.50
C SER A 203 -16.09 18.05 -5.57
N CYS A 204 -14.91 17.74 -5.03
CA CYS A 204 -14.77 16.71 -3.99
C CYS A 204 -15.36 17.24 -2.68
N LYS A 205 -16.17 16.43 -2.00
CA LYS A 205 -16.67 16.74 -0.66
C LYS A 205 -15.71 16.12 0.36
N THR A 206 -14.50 16.64 0.50
CA THR A 206 -13.58 16.20 1.57
C THR A 206 -13.93 16.86 2.90
N LEU A 207 -13.57 16.25 4.03
CA LEU A 207 -13.77 16.87 5.34
C LEU A 207 -12.74 18.01 5.52
N PRO A 208 -13.11 19.11 6.19
CA PRO A 208 -12.20 20.20 6.51
C PRO A 208 -11.19 19.82 7.59
#